data_AF-X1NF60-F1
#
_entry.id   AF-X1NF60-F1
#
_cell.length_a   1.000
_cell.length_b   1.000
_cell.length_c   1.000
_cell.angle_alpha   90.00
_cell.angle_beta   90.00
_cell.angle_gamma   90.00
#
_symmetry.space_group_name_H-M   'P 1'
#
loop_
_entity.id
_entity.type
_entity.pdbx_description
1 polymer ?
#
loop_
_entity_poly.entity_id
_entity_poly.type
_entity_poly.pdbx_seq_one_letter_code
_entity_poly.pdbx_strand_id
1 'polypeptide(L)' 'IHPTIDTRTGRLVVISCIDNLVKGAAGQAIQNMNLMLGLPETTGLQALAIYP' A
#
# COMPACT_ATOMS: atom_id res chain seq x y z
N ILE A 1 -6.39 4.85 1.77
CA ILE A 1 -7.78 4.34 1.74
C ILE A 1 -8.74 5.52 1.80
N HIS A 2 -9.82 5.49 1.04
CA HIS A 2 -10.84 6.56 1.00
C HIS A 2 -12.22 5.94 1.27
N PRO A 3 -12.74 6.05 2.51
CA PRO A 3 -14.09 5.60 2.85
C PRO A 3 -15.13 6.69 2.52
N THR A 4 -16.28 6.29 2.02
CA THR A 4 -17.44 7.17 1.76
C THR A 4 -18.73 6.42 2.08
N ILE A 5 -19.71 7.11 2.68
CA ILE A 5 -21.03 6.53 2.95
C ILE A 5 -22.00 7.00 1.87
N ASP A 6 -22.59 6.08 1.12
CA ASP A 6 -23.74 6.35 0.25
C ASP A 6 -25.02 6.37 1.09
N THR A 7 -25.50 7.57 1.41
CA THR A 7 -26.67 7.80 2.26
C THR A 7 -27.98 7.35 1.63
N ARG A 8 -28.05 7.19 0.30
CA ARG A 8 -29.25 6.70 -0.41
C ARG A 8 -29.44 5.19 -0.24
N THR A 9 -28.33 4.45 -0.16
CA THR A 9 -28.36 2.98 -0.08
C THR A 9 -27.90 2.43 1.26
N GLY A 10 -27.39 3.28 2.16
CA GLY A 10 -26.80 2.88 3.44
C GLY A 10 -25.49 2.10 3.30
N ARG A 11 -24.80 2.20 2.16
CA ARG A 11 -23.57 1.45 1.88
C ARG A 11 -22.32 2.22 2.28
N LEU A 12 -21.38 1.54 2.93
CA LEU A 12 -20.00 2.01 3.08
C LEU A 12 -19.19 1.56 1.86
N VAL A 13 -18.66 2.52 1.10
CA VAL A 13 -17.75 2.29 -0.02
C VAL A 13 -16.34 2.63 0.43
N VAL A 14 -15.40 1.69 0.26
CA VAL A 14 -13.98 1.90 0.58
C VAL A 14 -13.15 1.72 -0.67
N ILE A 15 -12.38 2.74 -1.04
CA ILE A 15 -11.47 2.71 -2.19
C ILE A 15 -10.01 2.66 -1.70
N SER A 16 -9.21 1.77 -2.27
CA SER A 16 -7.76 1.71 -2.07
C SER A 16 -7.06 1.57 -3.42
N CYS A 17 -5.91 2.23 -3.55
CA CYS A 17 -5.08 2.16 -4.75
C CYS A 17 -3.65 1.84 -4.30
N ILE A 18 -3.01 0.88 -4.97
CA ILE A 18 -1.62 0.52 -4.79
C ILE A 18 -1.01 0.18 -6.14
N ASP A 19 0.31 0.29 -6.26
CA ASP A 19 1.05 -0.39 -7.31
C ASP A 19 1.04 -1.90 -7.02
N ASN A 20 0.53 -2.70 -7.95
CA ASN A 20 0.34 -4.14 -7.77
C ASN A 20 1.66 -4.93 -7.78
N LEU A 21 2.73 -4.40 -8.36
CA LEU A 21 4.04 -5.05 -8.41
C LEU A 21 4.97 -4.56 -7.30
N VAL A 22 4.84 -3.31 -6.87
CA VAL A 22 5.58 -2.78 -5.71
C VAL A 22 4.84 -3.19 -4.43
N LYS A 23 3.81 -2.46 -4.03
CA LYS A 23 3.15 -2.71 -2.74
C LYS A 23 2.28 -3.96 -2.78
N GLY A 24 1.80 -4.39 -3.95
CA GLY A 24 1.06 -5.63 -4.12
C GLY A 24 1.93 -6.89 -4.20
N ALA A 25 3.25 -6.76 -4.41
CA ALA A 25 4.16 -7.90 -4.52
C ALA A 25 5.57 -7.61 -3.97
N ALA A 26 6.51 -7.21 -4.83
CA ALA A 26 7.95 -7.19 -4.52
C ALA A 26 8.32 -6.22 -3.38
N GLY A 27 7.74 -5.02 -3.37
CA GLY A 27 7.92 -4.05 -2.29
C GLY A 27 7.43 -4.59 -0.95
N GLN A 28 6.31 -5.30 -0.91
CA GLN A 28 5.84 -5.96 0.32
C GLN A 28 6.75 -7.11 0.75
N ALA A 29 7.29 -7.89 -0.19
CA ALA A 29 8.27 -8.94 0.11
C ALA A 29 9.54 -8.35 0.75
N ILE A 30 10.04 -7.22 0.23
CA ILE A 30 11.19 -6.51 0.80
C ILE A 30 10.88 -5.93 2.19
N GLN A 31 9.70 -5.36 2.43
CA GLN A 31 9.32 -4.91 3.78
C GLN A 31 9.35 -6.05 4.79
N ASN A 32 8.78 -7.21 4.42
CA ASN A 32 8.77 -8.38 5.29
C ASN A 32 10.20 -8.89 5.54
N MET A 33 11.04 -8.95 4.50
CA MET A 33 12.44 -9.32 4.61
C MET A 33 13.22 -8.36 5.52
N ASN A 34 13.01 -7.05 5.38
CA ASN A 34 13.65 -6.05 6.23
C ASN A 34 13.36 -6.33 7.71
N LEU A 35 12.09 -6.57 8.05
CA LEU A 35 11.69 -6.94 9.41
C LEU A 35 12.34 -8.25 9.88
N MET A 36 12.34 -9.29 9.04
CA MET A 36 12.97 -10.58 9.36
C MET A 36 14.48 -10.48 9.62
N LEU A 37 15.15 -9.54 8.96
CA LEU A 37 16.59 -9.30 9.11
C LEU A 37 16.93 -8.22 10.16
N GLY A 38 15.94 -7.68 10.87
CA GLY A 38 16.14 -6.63 11.88
C GLY A 38 16.52 -5.27 11.28
N LEU A 39 16.28 -5.06 9.99
CA LEU A 39 16.47 -3.79 9.29
C LEU A 39 15.24 -2.88 9.48
N PRO A 40 15.38 -1.55 9.33
CA PRO A 40 14.22 -0.67 9.23
C PRO A 40 13.29 -1.10 8.09
N GLU A 41 11.98 -1.21 8.33
CA GLU A 41 10.99 -1.71 7.36
C GLU A 41 11.05 -0.98 6.00
N THR A 42 11.37 0.32 6.01
CA THR A 42 11.41 1.19 4.83
C THR A 42 12.72 1.13 4.05
N THR A 43 13.68 0.32 4.48
CA THR A 43 15.00 0.18 3.82
C THR A 43 14.81 -0.22 2.36
N GLY A 44 15.31 0.60 1.42
CA GLY A 44 15.19 0.35 -0.02
C GLY A 44 13.81 0.64 -0.63
N LEU A 45 12.86 1.22 0.11
CA LEU A 45 11.47 1.41 -0.32
C LEU A 45 10.97 2.85 -0.23
N GLN A 46 11.90 3.82 -0.30
CA GLN A 46 11.62 5.25 -0.18
C GLN A 46 11.38 5.93 -1.54
N ALA A 47 11.31 5.15 -2.63
CA ALA A 47 11.03 5.67 -3.95
C ALA A 47 9.66 6.35 -3.97
N LEU A 48 9.62 7.55 -4.56
CA LEU A 48 8.37 8.25 -4.81
C LEU A 48 7.62 7.59 -5.97
N ALA A 49 6.31 7.84 -6.03
CA ALA A 49 5.51 7.46 -7.19
C ALA A 49 6.09 8.11 -8.46
N ILE A 50 6.22 7.32 -9.51
CA ILE A 50 6.57 7.82 -10.83
C ILE A 50 5.25 8.17 -11.53
N TYR A 51 5.13 9.43 -11.93
CA TYR A 51 3.99 9.95 -12.66
C TYR A 51 4.42 11.17 -13.49
N PRO A 52 3.97 11.32 -14.75
CA PRO A 52 3.28 10.32 -15.57
C PRO A 52 4.21 9.18 -16.02
#